data_AF-A0A7N0V1A0-F1
#
_entry.id   AF-A0A7N0V1A0-F1
#
_cell.length_a   1.000
_cell.length_b   1.000
_cell.length_c   1.000
_cell.angle_alpha   90.00
_cell.angle_beta   90.00
_cell.angle_gamma   90.00
#
_symmetry.space_group_name_H-M   'P 1'
#
loop_
_entity.id
_entity.type
_entity.pdbx_description
1 polymer ?
#
loop_
_entity_poly.entity_id
_entity_poly.type
_entity_poly.pdbx_seq_one_letter_code
_entity_poly.pdbx_strand_id
1 'polypeptide(L)'
;MGKHHQQPLSSVASIPGVVHYLVICIFVFTVIISAIHWHRDDDKKLVAPLREECNLFEGKWIFDNDSLPLYQEKGCPYMSGESACEKYGRTDLSYQKWRWQPHHCDLPRFNATAILEKLRNKRLVYVGDSLNRGQWVSMVCLVEQVIQPHLKTMTINGSLSSFKAVEYNASIEFYWAPMLVETNSDDPVNHRVPEKTVRVQAIEKHAKHWTNSDVLIFDSYLWWLGDKMKVLWGSFGSPDAIVKDVDMPLPYEMALRTWAEWLEVHIDRAKTQTYFVSLSPTHYRLVHFLNAHIWNKFSKGIVIEAFFRFSNHKVEVVYGFLNTKHFRLHEIIRDKIFNHISSF
;
A
#
# COMPACT_ATOMS: atom_id res chain seq x y z
N MET A 1 96.86 37.16 -34.07
CA MET A 1 97.74 36.72 -32.96
C MET A 1 96.86 36.67 -31.71
N GLY A 2 96.30 35.51 -31.32
CA GLY A 2 96.90 34.57 -30.35
C GLY A 2 96.96 35.21 -28.95
N LYS A 3 96.37 34.71 -27.87
CA LYS A 3 96.05 33.32 -27.48
C LYS A 3 94.93 33.29 -26.43
N HIS A 4 94.23 32.15 -26.42
CA HIS A 4 93.39 31.64 -25.35
C HIS A 4 94.11 31.61 -23.99
N HIS A 5 93.38 31.95 -22.93
CA HIS A 5 93.64 31.46 -21.58
C HIS A 5 92.37 30.81 -21.03
N GLN A 6 92.51 29.55 -20.65
CA GLN A 6 91.49 28.69 -20.07
C GLN A 6 91.68 28.73 -18.55
N GLN A 7 90.59 28.89 -17.80
CA GLN A 7 90.52 28.54 -16.38
C GLN A 7 89.14 27.96 -16.04
N PRO A 8 89.03 27.15 -14.96
CA PRO A 8 88.41 25.83 -15.05
C PRO A 8 86.96 25.75 -14.55
N LEU A 9 86.33 24.66 -14.99
CA LEU A 9 85.03 24.12 -14.63
C LEU A 9 84.88 23.96 -13.10
N SER A 10 83.95 24.70 -12.48
CA SER A 10 83.48 24.40 -11.12
C SER A 10 82.39 23.33 -11.19
N SER A 11 82.66 22.19 -10.53
CA SER A 11 81.78 21.03 -10.38
C SER A 11 80.38 21.39 -9.90
N VAL A 12 79.36 21.04 -10.68
CA VAL A 12 77.97 21.01 -10.21
C VAL A 12 77.84 19.85 -9.22
N ALA A 13 77.60 20.17 -7.95
CA ALA A 13 77.42 19.18 -6.89
C ALA A 13 76.21 18.30 -7.23
N SER A 14 76.45 17.01 -7.44
CA SER A 14 75.44 15.99 -7.65
C SER A 14 74.63 15.86 -6.36
N ILE A 15 73.36 16.22 -6.38
CA ILE A 15 72.45 16.02 -5.24
C ILE A 15 72.41 14.51 -4.98
N PRO A 16 72.79 14.01 -3.77
CA PRO A 16 72.78 12.58 -3.49
C PRO A 16 71.38 12.02 -3.71
N GLY A 17 71.25 10.88 -4.40
CA GLY A 17 69.96 10.28 -4.76
C GLY A 17 69.01 10.08 -3.55
N VAL A 18 69.55 10.05 -2.34
CA VAL A 18 68.82 10.03 -1.06
C VAL A 18 67.95 11.29 -0.87
N VAL A 19 68.46 12.48 -1.19
CA VAL A 19 67.71 13.74 -1.07
C VAL A 19 66.57 13.77 -2.09
N HIS A 20 66.81 13.26 -3.30
CA HIS A 20 65.78 13.16 -4.33
C HIS A 20 64.66 12.19 -3.91
N TYR A 21 65.02 11.05 -3.31
CA TYR A 21 64.05 10.09 -2.76
C TYR A 21 63.24 10.69 -1.62
N LEU A 22 63.88 11.44 -0.71
CA LEU A 22 63.21 12.11 0.41
C LEU A 22 62.18 13.14 -0.07
N VAL A 23 62.51 13.94 -1.09
CA VAL A 23 61.58 14.91 -1.67
C VAL A 23 60.38 14.23 -2.32
N ILE A 24 60.60 13.12 -3.04
CA ILE A 24 59.52 12.33 -3.64
C ILE A 24 58.63 11.72 -2.55
N CYS A 25 59.21 11.15 -1.48
CA CYS A 25 58.44 10.58 -0.38
C CYS A 25 57.58 11.63 0.33
N ILE A 26 58.12 12.84 0.58
CA ILE A 26 57.36 13.95 1.17
C ILE A 26 56.20 14.34 0.25
N PHE A 27 56.46 14.48 -1.05
CA PHE A 27 55.42 14.84 -2.02
C PHE A 27 54.29 13.80 -2.05
N VAL A 28 54.62 12.51 -2.14
CA VAL A 28 53.63 11.41 -2.12
C VAL A 28 52.85 11.42 -0.80
N PHE A 29 53.50 11.62 0.34
CA PHE A 29 52.84 11.67 1.64
C PHE A 29 51.87 12.87 1.75
N THR A 30 52.24 14.04 1.22
CA THR A 30 51.36 15.22 1.18
C THR A 30 50.16 15.04 0.25
N VAL A 31 50.33 14.33 -0.87
CA VAL A 31 49.23 13.97 -1.78
C VAL A 31 48.28 12.97 -1.11
N ILE A 32 48.80 11.99 -0.37
CA ILE A 32 47.97 11.03 0.36
C ILE A 32 47.20 11.71 1.49
N ILE A 33 47.84 12.58 2.28
CA ILE A 33 47.16 13.32 3.36
C ILE A 33 46.10 14.27 2.81
N SER A 34 46.38 14.95 1.69
CA SER A 34 45.41 15.83 1.06
C SER A 34 44.24 15.03 0.46
N ALA A 35 44.48 13.86 -0.13
CA ALA A 35 43.42 12.94 -0.57
C ALA A 35 42.57 12.40 0.59
N ILE A 36 43.18 12.04 1.72
CA ILE A 36 42.46 11.60 2.93
C ILE A 36 41.63 12.75 3.54
N HIS A 37 42.16 13.98 3.56
CA HIS A 37 41.40 15.15 4.00
C HIS A 37 40.25 15.46 3.04
N TRP A 38 40.47 15.35 1.73
CA TRP A 38 39.42 15.52 0.72
C TRP A 38 38.32 14.48 0.90
N HIS A 39 38.68 13.21 1.13
CA HIS A 39 37.72 12.14 1.33
C HIS A 39 36.92 12.31 2.64
N ARG A 40 37.52 12.92 3.67
CA ARG A 40 36.88 13.21 4.97
C ARG A 40 35.95 14.43 4.93
N ASP A 41 36.13 15.35 3.98
CA ASP A 41 35.31 16.56 3.84
C ASP A 41 34.04 16.31 3.00
N ASP A 42 34.06 15.31 2.10
CA ASP A 42 32.86 14.87 1.39
C ASP A 42 31.84 14.15 2.30
N ASP A 43 32.29 13.50 3.38
CA ASP A 43 31.40 12.92 4.41
C ASP A 43 30.72 13.97 5.32
N LYS A 44 31.07 15.26 5.17
CA LYS A 44 30.51 16.36 5.99
C LYS A 44 29.67 17.37 5.19
N LYS A 45 29.14 16.98 4.02
CA LYS A 45 28.12 17.78 3.32
C LYS A 45 26.71 17.23 3.51
N LEU A 46 25.89 18.08 4.16
CA LEU A 46 24.43 18.04 4.30
C LEU A 46 23.86 16.82 5.04
N VAL A 47 23.88 16.89 6.37
CA VAL A 47 22.65 16.53 7.10
C VAL A 47 21.62 17.57 6.69
N ALA A 48 20.88 17.29 5.62
CA ALA A 48 19.58 17.94 5.40
C ALA A 48 18.81 17.83 6.72
N PRO A 49 18.05 18.86 7.15
CA PRO A 49 17.15 18.67 8.27
C PRO A 49 16.33 17.42 7.94
N LEU A 50 16.31 16.45 8.87
CA LEU A 50 15.42 15.30 8.79
C LEU A 50 14.07 15.88 8.37
N ARG A 51 13.66 15.70 7.11
CA ARG A 51 12.27 15.94 6.74
C ARG A 51 11.54 15.04 7.72
N GLU A 52 10.76 15.62 8.62
CA GLU A 52 9.77 14.84 9.37
C GLU A 52 9.08 13.98 8.33
N GLU A 53 9.31 12.66 8.39
CA GLU A 53 8.79 11.74 7.40
C GLU A 53 7.28 11.98 7.37
N CYS A 54 6.73 12.38 6.22
CA CYS A 54 5.32 12.73 6.18
C CYS A 54 4.49 11.48 6.42
N ASN A 55 3.95 11.37 7.63
CA ASN A 55 3.01 10.33 7.97
C ASN A 55 1.67 10.61 7.29
N LEU A 56 1.42 9.93 6.17
CA LEU A 56 0.20 10.09 5.37
C LEU A 56 -1.08 9.70 6.13
N PHE A 57 -0.96 9.05 7.29
CA PHE A 57 -2.07 8.49 8.06
C PHE A 57 -2.46 9.31 9.29
N GLU A 58 -1.72 10.39 9.55
CA GLU A 58 -1.95 11.38 10.60
C GLU A 58 -2.25 12.74 9.98
N GLY A 59 -3.40 13.30 10.35
CA GLY A 59 -3.99 14.40 9.61
C GLY A 59 -5.42 14.64 10.06
N LYS A 60 -6.14 15.40 9.24
CA LYS A 60 -7.56 15.69 9.45
C LYS A 60 -8.30 15.71 8.14
N TRP A 61 -9.59 15.46 8.21
CA TRP A 61 -10.49 15.69 7.10
C TRP A 61 -10.76 17.19 6.95
N ILE A 62 -10.70 17.68 5.72
CA ILE A 62 -11.04 19.05 5.37
C ILE A 62 -12.05 19.06 4.24
N PHE A 63 -12.96 20.03 4.30
CA PHE A 63 -13.99 20.21 3.28
C PHE A 63 -13.40 20.96 2.07
N ASP A 64 -13.59 20.41 0.88
CA ASP A 64 -13.10 20.94 -0.39
C ASP A 64 -14.23 20.91 -1.41
N ASN A 65 -14.80 22.09 -1.68
CA ASN A 65 -15.92 22.24 -2.59
C ASN A 65 -15.48 22.46 -4.05
N ASP A 66 -14.20 22.74 -4.27
CA ASP A 66 -13.70 23.23 -5.56
C ASP A 66 -13.06 22.10 -6.37
N SER A 67 -12.44 21.13 -5.72
CA SER A 67 -11.70 20.04 -6.37
C SER A 67 -12.33 18.65 -6.25
N LEU A 68 -13.46 18.53 -5.54
CA LEU A 68 -14.14 17.26 -5.27
C LEU A 68 -15.61 17.24 -5.73
N PRO A 69 -16.16 16.04 -6.02
CA PRO A 69 -15.47 14.74 -6.02
C PRO A 69 -14.53 14.56 -7.22
N LEU A 70 -13.56 13.65 -7.09
CA LEU A 70 -12.63 13.31 -8.18
C LEU A 70 -13.34 12.61 -9.36
N TYR A 71 -14.50 12.00 -9.13
CA TYR A 71 -15.37 11.47 -10.16
C TYR A 71 -16.83 11.59 -9.75
N GLN A 72 -17.72 11.68 -10.73
CA GLN A 72 -19.16 11.65 -10.49
C GLN A 72 -19.66 10.20 -10.48
N GLU A 73 -20.48 9.85 -9.49
CA GLU A 73 -21.07 8.52 -9.33
C GLU A 73 -21.79 8.06 -10.61
N LYS A 74 -22.67 8.93 -11.12
CA LYS A 74 -23.45 8.71 -12.35
C LYS A 74 -22.58 8.56 -13.61
N GLY A 75 -21.35 9.07 -13.58
CA GLY A 75 -20.43 9.01 -14.71
C GLY A 75 -19.70 7.68 -14.85
N CYS A 76 -19.61 6.88 -13.77
CA CYS A 76 -18.84 5.65 -13.78
C CYS A 76 -19.72 4.42 -14.08
N PRO A 77 -19.56 3.75 -15.24
CA PRO A 77 -20.39 2.60 -15.62
C PRO A 77 -20.05 1.32 -14.84
N TYR A 78 -18.91 1.29 -14.13
CA TYR A 78 -18.41 0.13 -13.41
C TYR A 78 -18.85 0.08 -11.94
N MET A 79 -19.58 1.11 -11.48
CA MET A 79 -20.05 1.14 -10.10
C MET A 79 -21.19 0.13 -9.88
N SER A 80 -21.05 -0.68 -8.84
CA SER A 80 -22.10 -1.61 -8.44
C SER A 80 -23.28 -0.87 -7.80
N GLY A 81 -24.46 -1.50 -7.84
CA GLY A 81 -25.64 -0.89 -7.24
C GLY A 81 -25.52 -0.70 -5.72
N GLU A 82 -24.79 -1.59 -5.04
CA GLU A 82 -24.52 -1.51 -3.60
C GLU A 82 -23.72 -0.27 -3.19
N SER A 83 -23.04 0.36 -4.14
CA SER A 83 -22.15 1.51 -3.93
C SER A 83 -22.66 2.80 -4.56
N ALA A 84 -23.77 2.77 -5.30
CA ALA A 84 -24.28 3.91 -6.04
C ALA A 84 -25.33 4.72 -5.22
N CYS A 85 -24.90 5.31 -4.10
CA CYS A 85 -25.80 6.00 -3.17
C CYS A 85 -26.68 7.06 -3.82
N GLU A 86 -26.12 7.92 -4.68
CA GLU A 86 -26.88 8.97 -5.39
C GLU A 86 -27.92 8.35 -6.33
N LYS A 87 -27.53 7.32 -7.10
CA LYS A 87 -28.43 6.59 -8.00
C LYS A 87 -29.62 5.97 -7.25
N TYR A 88 -29.41 5.54 -6.01
CA TYR A 88 -30.45 4.94 -5.16
C TYR A 88 -31.12 5.93 -4.19
N GLY A 89 -31.03 7.24 -4.47
CA GLY A 89 -31.91 8.24 -3.87
C GLY A 89 -31.31 9.06 -2.74
N ARG A 90 -30.01 8.89 -2.43
CA ARG A 90 -29.34 9.78 -1.48
C ARG A 90 -29.18 11.18 -2.08
N THR A 91 -29.70 12.19 -1.40
CA THR A 91 -29.69 13.59 -1.86
C THR A 91 -28.65 14.45 -1.14
N ASP A 92 -28.18 14.05 0.05
CA ASP A 92 -27.09 14.73 0.76
C ASP A 92 -25.73 14.33 0.18
N LEU A 93 -25.20 15.11 -0.76
CA LEU A 93 -23.93 14.82 -1.46
C LEU A 93 -22.70 15.50 -0.83
N SER A 94 -22.85 16.15 0.31
CA SER A 94 -21.76 16.83 1.02
C SER A 94 -20.63 15.89 1.47
N TYR A 95 -20.94 14.60 1.67
CA TYR A 95 -19.94 13.59 2.05
C TYR A 95 -18.87 13.39 0.95
N GLN A 96 -19.21 13.68 -0.31
CA GLN A 96 -18.30 13.56 -1.45
C GLN A 96 -17.24 14.68 -1.50
N LYS A 97 -17.38 15.71 -0.66
CA LYS A 97 -16.57 16.94 -0.66
C LYS A 97 -15.53 16.98 0.47
N TRP A 98 -15.20 15.84 1.04
CA TRP A 98 -14.17 15.74 2.08
C TRP A 98 -12.90 15.15 1.49
N ARG A 99 -11.76 15.79 1.77
CA ARG A 99 -10.42 15.23 1.50
C ARG A 99 -9.62 15.10 2.77
N TRP A 100 -8.77 14.08 2.80
CA TRP A 100 -7.79 13.88 3.86
C TRP A 100 -6.60 14.83 3.68
N GLN A 101 -6.16 15.49 4.75
CA GLN A 101 -5.00 16.38 4.79
C GLN A 101 -4.02 15.89 5.86
N PRO A 102 -2.87 15.31 5.47
CA PRO A 102 -1.80 14.99 6.40
C PRO A 102 -1.28 16.25 7.11
N HIS A 103 -0.82 16.12 8.35
CA HIS A 103 -0.37 17.27 9.14
C HIS A 103 0.91 17.93 8.61
N HIS A 104 1.85 17.14 8.11
CA HIS A 104 3.21 17.58 7.78
C HIS A 104 3.49 17.63 6.27
N CYS A 105 2.50 17.31 5.43
CA CYS A 105 2.61 17.47 3.97
C CYS A 105 1.25 17.53 3.27
N ASP A 106 1.30 17.96 2.02
CA ASP A 106 0.16 17.90 1.10
C ASP A 106 0.17 16.62 0.27
N LEU A 107 -1.01 16.03 0.08
CA LEU A 107 -1.18 14.97 -0.91
C LEU A 107 -1.08 15.58 -2.32
N PRO A 108 -0.33 14.95 -3.25
CA PRO A 108 -0.32 15.39 -4.63
C PRO A 108 -1.73 15.31 -5.22
N ARG A 109 -2.08 16.28 -6.07
CA ARG A 109 -3.35 16.24 -6.79
C ARG A 109 -3.43 14.96 -7.62
N PHE A 110 -4.60 14.31 -7.56
CA PHE A 110 -4.84 13.11 -8.34
C PHE A 110 -4.76 13.41 -9.84
N ASN A 111 -4.05 12.56 -10.58
CA ASN A 111 -3.92 12.64 -12.03
C ASN A 111 -4.04 11.22 -12.59
N ALA A 112 -5.19 10.93 -13.22
CA ALA A 112 -5.51 9.62 -13.78
C ALA A 112 -4.47 9.15 -14.79
N THR A 113 -4.05 10.02 -15.72
CA THR A 113 -3.02 9.71 -16.72
C THR A 113 -1.69 9.36 -16.07
N ALA A 114 -1.27 10.10 -15.05
CA ALA A 114 -0.02 9.81 -14.33
C ALA A 114 -0.07 8.45 -13.61
N ILE A 115 -1.23 8.06 -13.06
CA ILE A 115 -1.42 6.72 -12.48
C ILE A 115 -1.36 5.64 -13.56
N LEU A 116 -2.05 5.84 -14.69
CA LEU A 116 -2.05 4.88 -15.80
C LEU A 116 -0.65 4.72 -16.41
N GLU A 117 0.14 5.79 -16.53
CA GLU A 117 1.54 5.71 -16.96
C GLU A 117 2.41 4.93 -15.96
N LYS A 118 2.20 5.13 -14.65
CA LYS A 118 2.89 4.32 -13.63
C LYS A 118 2.53 2.84 -13.68
N LEU A 119 1.30 2.54 -14.13
CA LEU A 119 0.77 1.20 -14.33
C LEU A 119 1.01 0.65 -15.74
N ARG A 120 1.71 1.38 -16.61
CA ARG A 120 1.97 0.91 -17.98
C ARG A 120 2.73 -0.41 -17.96
N ASN A 121 2.23 -1.40 -18.71
CA ASN A 121 2.73 -2.78 -18.73
C ASN A 121 2.69 -3.49 -17.36
N LYS A 122 1.82 -3.06 -16.44
CA LYS A 122 1.71 -3.63 -15.10
C LYS A 122 0.32 -4.13 -14.77
N ARG A 123 0.28 -5.03 -13.80
CA ARG A 123 -0.92 -5.60 -13.21
C ARG A 123 -1.03 -5.23 -11.74
N LEU A 124 -2.06 -4.45 -11.42
CA LEU A 124 -2.47 -4.05 -10.08
C LEU A 124 -3.63 -4.96 -9.63
N VAL A 125 -3.50 -5.64 -8.50
CA VAL A 125 -4.52 -6.57 -8.00
C VAL A 125 -4.89 -6.24 -6.55
N TYR A 126 -6.17 -5.97 -6.36
CA TYR A 126 -6.85 -5.89 -5.06
C TYR A 126 -7.28 -7.30 -4.66
N VAL A 127 -7.01 -7.72 -3.44
CA VAL A 127 -7.31 -9.05 -2.92
C VAL A 127 -7.94 -8.93 -1.54
N GLY A 128 -9.19 -9.35 -1.40
CA GLY A 128 -9.83 -9.31 -0.08
C GLY A 128 -11.34 -9.42 -0.13
N ASP A 129 -11.97 -8.70 0.79
CA ASP A 129 -13.42 -8.68 0.96
C ASP A 129 -14.12 -7.53 0.18
N SER A 130 -15.37 -7.25 0.53
CA SER A 130 -16.20 -6.23 -0.12
C SER A 130 -15.66 -4.81 0.01
N LEU A 131 -14.88 -4.49 1.05
CA LEU A 131 -14.29 -3.18 1.25
C LEU A 131 -13.19 -2.94 0.21
N ASN A 132 -12.36 -3.95 -0.03
CA ASN A 132 -11.34 -3.90 -1.06
C ASN A 132 -11.93 -3.92 -2.47
N ARG A 133 -13.08 -4.58 -2.68
CA ARG A 133 -13.89 -4.41 -3.89
C ARG A 133 -14.31 -2.95 -4.08
N GLY A 134 -14.73 -2.27 -3.01
CA GLY A 134 -15.07 -0.85 -3.02
C GLY A 134 -13.90 0.04 -3.46
N GLN A 135 -12.71 -0.19 -2.90
CA GLN A 135 -11.50 0.52 -3.29
C GLN A 135 -11.10 0.26 -4.76
N TRP A 136 -11.22 -0.98 -5.22
CA TRP A 136 -10.99 -1.34 -6.61
C TRP A 136 -11.95 -0.60 -7.56
N VAL A 137 -13.25 -0.59 -7.26
CA VAL A 137 -14.25 0.16 -8.04
C VAL A 137 -13.90 1.65 -8.05
N SER A 138 -13.50 2.22 -6.91
CA SER A 138 -13.07 3.62 -6.83
C SER A 138 -11.87 3.90 -7.74
N MET A 139 -10.83 3.07 -7.71
CA MET A 139 -9.67 3.19 -8.59
C MET A 139 -10.05 3.10 -10.07
N VAL A 140 -10.92 2.15 -10.44
CA VAL A 140 -11.44 2.03 -11.81
C VAL A 140 -12.18 3.30 -12.22
N CYS A 141 -13.11 3.80 -11.41
CA CYS A 141 -13.86 5.02 -11.69
C CYS A 141 -12.99 6.28 -11.78
N LEU A 142 -11.89 6.32 -11.04
CA LEU A 142 -10.91 7.41 -11.09
C LEU A 142 -10.14 7.45 -12.42
N VAL A 143 -9.76 6.28 -12.95
CA VAL A 143 -8.90 6.23 -14.16
C VAL A 143 -9.68 6.08 -15.46
N GLU A 144 -10.89 5.50 -15.42
CA GLU A 144 -11.64 5.17 -16.65
C GLU A 144 -12.06 6.40 -17.45
N GLN A 145 -12.21 7.54 -16.77
CA GLN A 145 -12.70 8.80 -17.33
C GLN A 145 -11.80 9.37 -18.43
N VAL A 146 -10.49 9.11 -18.34
CA VAL A 146 -9.49 9.57 -19.31
C VAL A 146 -9.22 8.55 -20.41
N ILE A 147 -9.90 7.39 -20.38
CA ILE A 147 -9.73 6.31 -21.34
C ILE A 147 -10.96 6.25 -22.26
N GLN A 148 -10.72 6.24 -23.57
CA GLN A 148 -11.79 6.14 -24.56
C GLN A 148 -12.54 4.80 -24.43
N PRO A 149 -13.88 4.76 -24.65
CA PRO A 149 -14.69 3.56 -24.46
C PRO A 149 -14.20 2.29 -25.14
N HIS A 150 -13.64 2.39 -26.36
CA HIS A 150 -13.14 1.23 -27.11
C HIS A 150 -11.73 0.77 -26.67
N LEU A 151 -11.06 1.52 -25.79
CA LEU A 151 -9.74 1.21 -25.25
C LEU A 151 -9.81 0.72 -23.79
N LYS A 152 -11.00 0.40 -23.29
CA LYS A 152 -11.20 -0.17 -21.97
C LYS A 152 -12.14 -1.37 -22.00
N THR A 153 -11.85 -2.39 -21.21
CA THR A 153 -12.68 -3.60 -21.11
C THR A 153 -12.77 -4.08 -19.67
N MET A 154 -13.95 -4.55 -19.27
CA MET A 154 -14.18 -5.23 -17.99
C MET A 154 -14.46 -6.70 -18.24
N THR A 155 -13.76 -7.59 -17.54
CA THR A 155 -13.94 -9.04 -17.63
C THR A 155 -14.14 -9.64 -16.25
N ILE A 156 -15.04 -10.60 -16.12
CA ILE A 156 -15.32 -11.30 -14.87
C ILE A 156 -15.12 -12.79 -15.13
N ASN A 157 -14.19 -13.41 -14.41
CA ASN A 157 -13.86 -14.82 -14.52
C ASN A 157 -13.81 -15.45 -13.13
N GLY A 158 -14.92 -16.06 -12.71
CA GLY A 158 -15.08 -16.57 -11.35
C GLY A 158 -14.83 -15.47 -10.31
N SER A 159 -13.88 -15.71 -9.41
CA SER A 159 -13.51 -14.76 -8.34
C SER A 159 -12.67 -13.58 -8.81
N LEU A 160 -12.21 -13.54 -10.08
CA LEU A 160 -11.36 -12.47 -10.61
C LEU A 160 -12.14 -11.52 -11.54
N SER A 161 -12.20 -10.26 -11.16
CA SER A 161 -12.68 -9.15 -12.01
C SER A 161 -11.49 -8.34 -12.52
N SER A 162 -11.37 -8.11 -13.82
CA SER A 162 -10.22 -7.42 -14.44
C SER A 162 -10.70 -6.28 -15.34
N PHE A 163 -10.33 -5.05 -14.98
CA PHE A 163 -10.43 -3.87 -15.83
C PHE A 163 -9.13 -3.68 -16.58
N LYS A 164 -9.18 -3.59 -17.91
CA LYS A 164 -8.00 -3.37 -18.76
C LYS A 164 -8.04 -2.01 -19.42
N ALA A 165 -6.93 -1.27 -19.33
CA ALA A 165 -6.66 -0.06 -20.09
C ALA A 165 -5.72 -0.41 -21.25
N VAL A 166 -6.29 -0.58 -22.45
CA VAL A 166 -5.60 -1.20 -23.61
C VAL A 166 -4.38 -0.41 -24.05
N GLU A 167 -4.49 0.92 -24.15
CA GLU A 167 -3.39 1.81 -24.57
C GLU A 167 -2.18 1.78 -23.61
N TYR A 168 -2.43 1.50 -22.33
CA TYR A 168 -1.41 1.42 -21.31
C TYR A 168 -0.87 0.00 -21.14
N ASN A 169 -1.50 -0.99 -21.77
CA ASN A 169 -1.26 -2.41 -21.49
C ASN A 169 -1.27 -2.68 -19.97
N ALA A 170 -2.24 -2.09 -19.27
CA ALA A 170 -2.36 -2.12 -17.82
C ALA A 170 -3.65 -2.83 -17.41
N SER A 171 -3.61 -3.60 -16.31
CA SER A 171 -4.81 -4.15 -15.68
C SER A 171 -4.94 -3.75 -14.20
N ILE A 172 -6.19 -3.48 -13.82
CA ILE A 172 -6.61 -3.13 -12.46
C ILE A 172 -7.67 -4.17 -12.07
N GLU A 173 -7.31 -5.06 -11.16
CA GLU A 173 -8.04 -6.30 -10.91
C GLU A 173 -8.50 -6.41 -9.47
N PHE A 174 -9.58 -7.14 -9.24
CA PHE A 174 -10.07 -7.52 -7.93
C PHE A 174 -10.25 -9.03 -7.87
N TYR A 175 -9.67 -9.66 -6.85
CA TYR A 175 -9.83 -11.07 -6.54
C TYR A 175 -10.57 -11.26 -5.21
N TRP A 176 -11.71 -11.95 -5.25
CA TRP A 176 -12.51 -12.27 -4.07
C TRP A 176 -11.82 -13.35 -3.22
N ALA A 177 -11.31 -12.94 -2.06
CA ALA A 177 -10.72 -13.80 -1.04
C ALA A 177 -10.91 -13.15 0.35
N PRO A 178 -12.13 -13.15 0.90
CA PRO A 178 -12.49 -12.31 2.04
C PRO A 178 -11.68 -12.62 3.31
N MET A 179 -11.15 -13.84 3.43
CA MET A 179 -10.28 -14.28 4.51
C MET A 179 -8.85 -14.59 4.06
N LEU A 180 -8.48 -14.28 2.80
CA LEU A 180 -7.21 -14.58 2.11
C LEU A 180 -6.89 -16.08 1.92
N VAL A 181 -7.08 -16.88 2.95
CA VAL A 181 -7.02 -18.35 2.95
C VAL A 181 -8.34 -18.97 2.48
N GLU A 182 -8.32 -20.26 2.17
CA GLU A 182 -9.46 -21.00 1.62
C GLU A 182 -10.62 -21.12 2.63
N THR A 183 -11.83 -20.80 2.17
CA THR A 183 -13.05 -20.87 2.97
C THR A 183 -14.24 -21.44 2.21
N ASN A 184 -15.32 -21.75 2.93
CA ASN A 184 -16.63 -22.00 2.33
C ASN A 184 -17.36 -20.71 1.88
N SER A 185 -16.68 -19.55 1.90
CA SER A 185 -17.19 -18.23 1.49
C SER A 185 -16.43 -17.66 0.28
N ASP A 186 -15.69 -18.49 -0.45
CA ASP A 186 -14.87 -18.08 -1.60
C ASP A 186 -15.67 -17.84 -2.89
N ASP A 187 -16.98 -18.13 -2.92
CA ASP A 187 -17.84 -17.86 -4.06
C ASP A 187 -18.21 -16.37 -4.10
N PRO A 188 -17.84 -15.59 -5.14
CA PRO A 188 -18.06 -14.15 -5.16
C PRO A 188 -19.54 -13.73 -5.14
N VAL A 189 -20.48 -14.65 -5.41
CA VAL A 189 -21.93 -14.41 -5.41
C VAL A 189 -22.59 -15.07 -4.20
N ASN A 190 -22.31 -16.35 -3.98
CA ASN A 190 -22.93 -17.18 -2.94
C ASN A 190 -22.03 -17.34 -1.70
N HIS A 191 -21.38 -16.26 -1.25
CA HIS A 191 -20.43 -16.27 -0.12
C HIS A 191 -21.09 -16.20 1.27
N ARG A 192 -22.39 -15.84 1.35
CA ARG A 192 -23.09 -15.68 2.64
C ARG A 192 -23.57 -17.04 3.16
N VAL A 193 -22.75 -17.64 4.01
CA VAL A 193 -23.05 -18.92 4.66
C VAL A 193 -23.38 -18.73 6.15
N PRO A 194 -24.29 -19.53 6.74
CA PRO A 194 -24.63 -19.45 8.15
C PRO A 194 -23.43 -19.67 9.08
N GLU A 195 -22.60 -20.67 8.76
CA GLU A 195 -21.40 -21.01 9.53
C GLU A 195 -20.17 -20.95 8.63
N LYS A 196 -19.30 -19.97 8.91
CA LYS A 196 -18.05 -19.78 8.18
C LYS A 196 -17.04 -20.81 8.66
N THR A 197 -16.42 -21.50 7.70
CA THR A 197 -15.35 -22.47 7.95
C THR A 197 -14.11 -22.06 7.18
N VAL A 198 -12.98 -21.97 7.88
CA VAL A 198 -11.70 -21.51 7.33
C VAL A 198 -10.65 -22.61 7.38
N ARG A 199 -9.87 -22.73 6.31
CA ARG A 199 -8.67 -23.57 6.24
C ARG A 199 -7.45 -22.68 6.39
N VAL A 200 -7.10 -22.36 7.64
CA VAL A 200 -6.07 -21.34 7.96
C VAL A 200 -4.67 -21.61 7.40
N GLN A 201 -4.39 -22.81 6.91
CA GLN A 201 -3.11 -23.22 6.30
C GLN A 201 -3.18 -23.40 4.78
N ALA A 202 -4.31 -23.10 4.13
CA ALA A 202 -4.50 -23.29 2.70
C ALA A 202 -4.70 -21.94 2.01
N ILE A 203 -3.76 -21.54 1.15
CA ILE A 203 -3.80 -20.25 0.42
C ILE A 203 -3.54 -20.42 -1.08
N GLU A 204 -2.94 -21.53 -1.49
CA GLU A 204 -2.41 -21.80 -2.83
C GLU A 204 -3.50 -21.75 -3.91
N LYS A 205 -4.72 -22.21 -3.56
CA LYS A 205 -5.91 -22.11 -4.42
C LYS A 205 -6.15 -20.67 -4.87
N HIS A 206 -5.95 -19.71 -3.99
CA HIS A 206 -6.11 -18.28 -4.27
C HIS A 206 -4.86 -17.68 -4.86
N ALA A 207 -3.70 -17.99 -4.28
CA ALA A 207 -2.48 -17.27 -4.53
C ALA A 207 -1.97 -17.35 -5.96
N LYS A 208 -2.30 -18.44 -6.67
CA LYS A 208 -2.04 -18.60 -8.11
C LYS A 208 -2.60 -17.47 -8.99
N HIS A 209 -3.62 -16.74 -8.52
CA HIS A 209 -4.27 -15.67 -9.27
C HIS A 209 -3.53 -14.32 -9.17
N TRP A 210 -2.68 -14.14 -8.16
CA TRP A 210 -2.00 -12.88 -7.90
C TRP A 210 -0.47 -12.98 -7.87
N THR A 211 0.11 -14.16 -8.12
CA THR A 211 1.56 -14.39 -8.04
C THR A 211 2.35 -13.50 -9.02
N ASN A 212 1.85 -13.29 -10.24
CA ASN A 212 2.55 -12.54 -11.29
C ASN A 212 2.18 -11.05 -11.32
N SER A 213 1.74 -10.46 -10.22
CA SER A 213 1.28 -9.06 -10.17
C SER A 213 2.44 -8.12 -9.85
N ASP A 214 2.39 -6.89 -10.37
CA ASP A 214 3.39 -5.85 -10.07
C ASP A 214 3.01 -5.05 -8.82
N VAL A 215 1.71 -4.94 -8.53
CA VAL A 215 1.20 -4.29 -7.33
C VAL A 215 0.09 -5.15 -6.72
N LEU A 216 0.20 -5.44 -5.44
CA LEU A 216 -0.77 -6.20 -4.65
C LEU A 216 -1.31 -5.32 -3.52
N ILE A 217 -2.62 -5.27 -3.38
CA ILE A 217 -3.30 -4.54 -2.30
C ILE A 217 -4.23 -5.53 -1.60
N PHE A 218 -3.88 -5.92 -0.38
CA PHE A 218 -4.64 -6.88 0.42
C PHE A 218 -5.57 -6.21 1.43
N ASP A 219 -6.66 -6.87 1.79
CA ASP A 219 -7.54 -6.54 2.91
C ASP A 219 -8.08 -7.86 3.48
N SER A 220 -8.17 -7.95 4.81
CA SER A 220 -9.06 -8.93 5.42
C SER A 220 -9.43 -8.54 6.85
N TYR A 221 -10.67 -8.12 7.10
CA TYR A 221 -11.12 -7.83 8.47
C TYR A 221 -12.59 -8.11 8.75
N LEU A 222 -13.52 -7.61 7.93
CA LEU A 222 -14.95 -7.57 8.25
C LEU A 222 -15.51 -8.97 8.54
N TRP A 223 -14.96 -9.97 7.87
CA TRP A 223 -15.37 -11.36 7.93
C TRP A 223 -14.97 -12.08 9.21
N TRP A 224 -14.06 -11.49 10.00
CA TRP A 224 -13.50 -12.01 11.23
C TRP A 224 -14.17 -11.48 12.49
N LEU A 225 -15.23 -10.66 12.39
CA LEU A 225 -15.82 -9.94 13.53
C LEU A 225 -16.57 -10.80 14.57
N GLY A 226 -16.71 -12.11 14.40
CA GLY A 226 -17.34 -13.01 15.38
C GLY A 226 -16.44 -13.39 16.57
N ASP A 227 -17.00 -14.04 17.58
CA ASP A 227 -16.24 -14.50 18.77
C ASP A 227 -15.48 -15.81 18.52
N LYS A 228 -16.01 -16.65 17.63
CA LYS A 228 -15.42 -17.94 17.24
C LYS A 228 -15.39 -18.09 15.71
N MET A 229 -14.53 -18.98 15.25
CA MET A 229 -14.45 -19.40 13.85
C MET A 229 -14.31 -20.92 13.77
N LYS A 230 -15.01 -21.57 12.84
CA LYS A 230 -14.76 -22.99 12.56
C LYS A 230 -13.48 -23.13 11.75
N VAL A 231 -12.48 -23.78 12.34
CA VAL A 231 -11.22 -24.09 11.67
C VAL A 231 -11.26 -25.53 11.18
N LEU A 232 -10.96 -25.72 9.90
CA LEU A 232 -10.91 -27.00 9.22
C LEU A 232 -9.44 -27.39 8.97
N TRP A 233 -9.02 -28.52 9.54
CA TRP A 233 -7.79 -29.23 9.16
C TRP A 233 -8.13 -30.37 8.21
N GLY A 234 -7.40 -30.47 7.09
CA GLY A 234 -7.76 -31.32 5.96
C GLY A 234 -8.46 -30.53 4.87
N SER A 235 -9.25 -31.22 4.02
CA SER A 235 -9.96 -30.63 2.87
C SER A 235 -11.47 -30.71 3.04
N PHE A 236 -12.19 -29.76 2.42
CA PHE A 236 -13.66 -29.81 2.38
C PHE A 236 -14.14 -31.14 1.77
N GLY A 237 -15.10 -31.80 2.44
CA GLY A 237 -15.66 -33.09 2.01
C GLY A 237 -14.80 -34.32 2.32
N SER A 238 -13.62 -34.17 2.94
CA SER A 238 -12.80 -35.31 3.36
C SER A 238 -13.39 -35.98 4.61
N PRO A 239 -13.45 -37.33 4.68
CA PRO A 239 -13.95 -38.04 5.86
C PRO A 239 -13.04 -37.88 7.09
N ASP A 240 -11.75 -37.63 6.87
CA ASP A 240 -10.75 -37.45 7.94
C ASP A 240 -10.57 -35.98 8.35
N ALA A 241 -11.39 -35.09 7.80
CA ALA A 241 -11.37 -33.67 8.12
C ALA A 241 -11.74 -33.43 9.59
N ILE A 242 -10.92 -32.62 10.27
CA ILE A 242 -11.18 -32.19 11.64
C ILE A 242 -11.70 -30.77 11.59
N VAL A 243 -12.89 -30.54 12.14
CA VAL A 243 -13.48 -29.21 12.31
C VAL A 243 -13.56 -28.88 13.80
N LYS A 244 -13.06 -27.72 14.20
CA LYS A 244 -13.21 -27.22 15.58
C LYS A 244 -13.64 -25.77 15.58
N ASP A 245 -14.51 -25.41 16.52
CA ASP A 245 -14.77 -24.02 16.87
C ASP A 245 -13.60 -23.49 17.70
N VAL A 246 -12.95 -22.44 17.21
CA VAL A 246 -11.78 -21.83 17.83
C VAL A 246 -12.09 -20.38 18.17
N ASP A 247 -11.76 -19.97 19.39
CA ASP A 247 -11.97 -18.60 19.85
C ASP A 247 -11.05 -17.62 19.13
N MET A 248 -11.60 -16.48 18.76
CA MET A 248 -10.83 -15.37 18.19
C MET A 248 -9.95 -14.71 19.27
N PRO A 249 -8.76 -14.16 18.91
CA PRO A 249 -8.28 -13.88 17.56
C PRO A 249 -7.43 -14.97 16.91
N LEU A 250 -7.27 -16.15 17.53
CA LEU A 250 -6.29 -17.15 17.10
C LEU A 250 -6.43 -17.58 15.62
N PRO A 251 -7.62 -17.90 15.07
CA PRO A 251 -7.77 -18.28 13.67
C PRO A 251 -7.34 -17.18 12.69
N TYR A 252 -7.54 -15.92 13.08
CA TYR A 252 -7.15 -14.78 12.26
C TYR A 252 -5.63 -14.59 12.24
N GLU A 253 -4.99 -14.72 13.41
CA GLU A 253 -3.53 -14.71 13.48
C GLU A 253 -2.91 -15.84 12.65
N MET A 254 -3.49 -17.05 12.70
CA MET A 254 -3.03 -18.18 11.88
C MET A 254 -3.17 -17.90 10.39
N ALA A 255 -4.30 -17.34 9.95
CA ALA A 255 -4.51 -17.01 8.54
C ALA A 255 -3.55 -15.91 8.04
N LEU A 256 -3.34 -14.85 8.83
CA LEU A 256 -2.38 -13.79 8.50
C LEU A 256 -0.94 -14.32 8.47
N ARG A 257 -0.59 -15.23 9.37
CA ARG A 257 0.69 -15.92 9.38
C ARG A 257 0.93 -16.70 8.09
N THR A 258 -0.03 -17.55 7.70
CA THR A 258 0.02 -18.28 6.43
C THR A 258 0.16 -17.34 5.23
N TRP A 259 -0.61 -16.25 5.20
CA TRP A 259 -0.52 -15.24 4.14
C TRP A 259 0.88 -14.60 4.07
N ALA A 260 1.43 -14.14 5.19
CA ALA A 260 2.73 -13.47 5.18
C ALA A 260 3.88 -14.43 4.85
N GLU A 261 3.87 -15.64 5.41
CA GLU A 261 4.86 -16.67 5.10
C GLU A 261 4.80 -17.06 3.61
N TRP A 262 3.59 -17.16 3.04
CA TRP A 262 3.43 -17.39 1.61
C TRP A 262 4.05 -16.26 0.78
N LEU A 263 3.78 -14.99 1.14
CA LEU A 263 4.35 -13.83 0.44
C LEU A 263 5.88 -13.78 0.55
N GLU A 264 6.45 -14.06 1.72
CA GLU A 264 7.91 -14.08 1.94
C GLU A 264 8.62 -15.08 1.01
N VAL A 265 7.98 -16.20 0.70
CA VAL A 265 8.56 -17.25 -0.15
C VAL A 265 8.29 -17.03 -1.64
N HIS A 266 7.12 -16.52 -2.00
CA HIS A 266 6.64 -16.55 -3.40
C HIS A 266 6.65 -15.19 -4.10
N ILE A 267 6.78 -14.08 -3.38
CA ILE A 267 6.76 -12.73 -3.96
C ILE A 267 8.14 -12.09 -3.92
N ASP A 268 8.67 -11.81 -5.12
CA ASP A 268 9.89 -11.03 -5.29
C ASP A 268 9.61 -9.55 -5.00
N ARG A 269 9.94 -9.09 -3.79
CA ARG A 269 9.76 -7.69 -3.36
C ARG A 269 10.57 -6.67 -4.16
N ALA A 270 11.53 -7.09 -4.99
CA ALA A 270 12.22 -6.19 -5.92
C ALA A 270 11.37 -5.86 -7.15
N LYS A 271 10.37 -6.70 -7.48
CA LYS A 271 9.49 -6.55 -8.64
C LYS A 271 8.07 -6.18 -8.26
N THR A 272 7.57 -6.73 -7.18
CA THR A 272 6.17 -6.57 -6.74
C THR A 272 6.10 -5.67 -5.52
N GLN A 273 5.27 -4.62 -5.60
CA GLN A 273 4.91 -3.81 -4.45
C GLN A 273 3.70 -4.42 -3.73
N THR A 274 3.76 -4.49 -2.41
CA THR A 274 2.70 -5.09 -1.60
C THR A 274 2.15 -4.09 -0.60
N TYR A 275 0.84 -3.97 -0.51
CA TYR A 275 0.13 -3.11 0.42
C TYR A 275 -0.89 -3.92 1.21
N PHE A 276 -1.16 -3.52 2.45
CA PHE A 276 -2.23 -4.08 3.25
C PHE A 276 -3.12 -2.95 3.76
N VAL A 277 -4.37 -2.95 3.32
CA VAL A 277 -5.40 -2.02 3.76
C VAL A 277 -5.75 -2.36 5.19
N SER A 278 -5.61 -1.39 6.08
CA SER A 278 -5.97 -1.58 7.46
C SER A 278 -7.49 -1.74 7.60
N LEU A 279 -7.91 -2.04 8.82
CA LEU A 279 -9.29 -2.18 9.24
C LEU A 279 -10.17 -1.01 8.76
N SER A 280 -11.28 -1.34 8.08
CA SER A 280 -12.35 -0.38 7.83
C SER A 280 -13.35 -0.40 9.00
N PRO A 281 -13.71 0.76 9.58
CA PRO A 281 -14.57 0.81 10.75
C PRO A 281 -16.05 0.63 10.42
N THR A 282 -16.79 0.00 11.33
CA THR A 282 -18.26 -0.10 11.27
C THR A 282 -18.93 0.90 12.20
N HIS A 283 -20.05 1.49 11.78
CA HIS A 283 -20.73 2.58 12.51
C HIS A 283 -22.07 2.16 13.15
N TYR A 284 -22.31 0.86 13.35
CA TYR A 284 -23.60 0.29 13.77
C TYR A 284 -24.11 0.77 15.15
N ARG A 285 -23.22 1.10 16.09
CA ARG A 285 -23.58 1.40 17.51
C ARG A 285 -23.90 2.86 17.84
N LEU A 286 -23.79 3.80 16.90
CA LEU A 286 -24.15 5.21 17.14
C LEU A 286 -25.67 5.43 17.27
N VAL A 287 -26.48 4.42 16.94
CA VAL A 287 -27.95 4.47 17.00
C VAL A 287 -28.50 4.47 18.43
N HIS A 288 -27.76 3.92 19.41
CA HIS A 288 -28.28 3.80 20.78
C HIS A 288 -27.99 5.00 21.70
N PHE A 289 -27.06 5.88 21.33
CA PHE A 289 -26.62 6.98 22.20
C PHE A 289 -27.15 8.37 21.81
N LEU A 290 -27.73 8.55 20.62
CA LEU A 290 -28.12 9.88 20.13
C LEU A 290 -29.49 9.83 19.43
N ASN A 291 -30.45 10.58 19.98
CA ASN A 291 -31.80 10.77 19.45
C ASN A 291 -31.82 11.06 17.94
N ALA A 292 -32.88 10.57 17.28
CA ALA A 292 -33.16 10.64 15.84
C ALA A 292 -33.01 12.03 15.16
N HIS A 293 -32.97 13.12 15.93
CA HIS A 293 -32.74 14.48 15.41
C HIS A 293 -31.29 14.78 14.96
N ILE A 294 -30.33 13.89 15.20
CA ILE A 294 -28.92 14.06 14.80
C ILE A 294 -28.60 13.33 13.48
N TRP A 295 -29.50 12.54 12.90
CA TRP A 295 -29.32 11.99 11.54
C TRP A 295 -29.08 13.10 10.50
N ASN A 296 -29.79 14.23 10.63
CA ASN A 296 -29.58 15.45 9.84
C ASN A 296 -28.28 16.23 10.16
N LYS A 297 -27.46 15.77 11.11
CA LYS A 297 -26.12 16.29 11.39
C LYS A 297 -25.00 15.40 10.83
N PHE A 298 -25.25 14.11 10.53
CA PHE A 298 -24.29 13.28 9.79
C PHE A 298 -24.13 13.75 8.33
N SER A 299 -25.22 14.24 7.72
CA SER A 299 -25.21 14.95 6.43
C SER A 299 -24.42 16.28 6.42
N LYS A 300 -23.97 16.75 7.59
CA LYS A 300 -23.11 17.94 7.74
C LYS A 300 -21.62 17.60 7.86
N GLY A 301 -21.24 16.35 7.59
CA GLY A 301 -19.84 15.94 7.62
C GLY A 301 -19.22 16.05 9.01
N ILE A 302 -19.97 15.69 10.06
CA ILE A 302 -19.33 15.35 11.34
C ILE A 302 -18.51 14.09 11.07
N VAL A 303 -17.24 14.31 10.72
CA VAL A 303 -16.17 13.35 10.89
C VAL A 303 -16.07 13.15 12.39
N ILE A 304 -16.72 12.11 12.90
CA ILE A 304 -16.42 11.65 14.24
C ILE A 304 -14.97 11.18 14.13
N GLU A 305 -14.03 11.96 14.66
CA GLU A 305 -12.81 11.39 15.22
C GLU A 305 -13.28 10.47 16.35
N ALA A 306 -13.76 9.29 15.98
CA ALA A 306 -14.07 8.26 16.92
C ALA A 306 -12.70 7.85 17.41
N PHE A 307 -12.33 8.39 18.57
CA PHE A 307 -11.31 7.81 19.41
C PHE A 307 -11.75 6.35 19.58
N PHE A 308 -11.11 5.44 18.81
CA PHE A 308 -11.38 4.01 18.89
C PHE A 308 -10.88 3.54 20.25
N ARG A 309 -11.68 3.73 21.29
CA ARG A 309 -11.49 3.10 22.59
C ARG A 309 -12.24 1.77 22.60
N PHE A 310 -11.96 0.94 21.60
CA PHE A 310 -12.22 -0.49 21.66
C PHE A 310 -10.87 -1.17 21.51
N SER A 311 -10.37 -1.71 22.64
CA SER A 311 -9.29 -2.70 22.70
C SER A 311 -9.74 -3.98 22.00
N ASN A 312 -9.91 -3.93 20.68
CA ASN A 312 -10.21 -5.12 19.91
C ASN A 312 -8.87 -5.81 19.67
N HIS A 313 -8.61 -6.91 20.37
CA HIS A 313 -7.34 -7.65 20.27
C HIS A 313 -7.00 -8.00 18.80
N LYS A 314 -8.02 -8.12 17.93
CA LYS A 314 -7.85 -8.29 16.47
C LYS A 314 -7.17 -7.10 15.79
N VAL A 315 -7.43 -5.87 16.24
CA VAL A 315 -6.75 -4.66 15.76
C VAL A 315 -5.27 -4.75 16.10
N GLU A 316 -4.96 -5.08 17.36
CA GLU A 316 -3.59 -5.23 17.85
C GLU A 316 -2.86 -6.36 17.14
N VAL A 317 -3.54 -7.46 16.81
CA VAL A 317 -2.98 -8.53 15.98
C VAL A 317 -2.58 -8.01 14.61
N VAL A 318 -3.43 -7.28 13.88
CA VAL A 318 -3.04 -6.72 12.55
C VAL A 318 -1.86 -5.77 12.69
N TYR A 319 -1.94 -4.78 13.57
CA TYR A 319 -0.88 -3.77 13.70
C TYR A 319 0.43 -4.39 14.23
N GLY A 320 0.37 -5.28 15.21
CA GLY A 320 1.54 -5.99 15.75
C GLY A 320 2.16 -6.95 14.74
N PHE A 321 1.33 -7.65 13.96
CA PHE A 321 1.78 -8.58 12.94
C PHE A 321 2.42 -7.85 11.74
N LEU A 322 1.82 -6.76 11.25
CA LEU A 322 2.37 -5.97 10.16
C LEU A 322 3.70 -5.28 10.57
N ASN A 323 3.82 -4.84 11.83
CA ASN A 323 5.05 -4.21 12.33
C ASN A 323 6.22 -5.19 12.52
N THR A 324 5.96 -6.49 12.76
CA THR A 324 7.01 -7.48 13.05
C THR A 324 7.65 -8.09 11.81
N LYS A 325 7.00 -8.01 10.64
CA LYS A 325 7.46 -8.67 9.40
C LYS A 325 8.14 -7.75 8.38
N HIS A 326 8.57 -6.54 8.79
CA HIS A 326 9.18 -5.54 7.91
C HIS A 326 8.40 -5.33 6.59
N PHE A 327 7.07 -5.38 6.64
CA PHE A 327 6.28 -4.64 5.66
C PHE A 327 6.58 -3.17 5.92
N ARG A 328 7.02 -2.41 4.91
CA ARG A 328 7.38 -1.01 5.17
C ARG A 328 6.12 -0.34 5.69
N LEU A 329 6.16 0.32 6.84
CA LEU A 329 5.00 1.00 7.43
C LEU A 329 4.28 1.97 6.47
N HIS A 330 4.94 2.39 5.38
CA HIS A 330 4.34 3.12 4.26
C HIS A 330 3.26 2.34 3.47
N GLU A 331 3.13 1.03 3.70
CA GLU A 331 2.27 0.10 2.94
C GLU A 331 0.90 -0.16 3.61
N ILE A 332 0.68 0.41 4.81
CA ILE A 332 -0.60 0.31 5.53
C ILE A 332 -1.51 1.43 5.06
N ILE A 333 -2.41 1.20 4.10
CA ILE A 333 -3.45 2.19 3.80
C ILE A 333 -4.37 2.26 5.01
N ARG A 334 -4.18 3.25 5.91
CA ARG A 334 -5.26 3.63 6.83
C ARG A 334 -6.41 4.09 5.96
N ASP A 335 -7.56 3.46 6.14
CA ASP A 335 -8.74 3.57 5.28
C ASP A 335 -9.47 4.93 5.51
N LYS A 336 -8.72 6.02 5.36
CA LYS A 336 -9.16 7.41 5.47
C LYS A 336 -9.18 8.11 4.11
N ILE A 337 -8.89 7.43 3.00
CA ILE A 337 -8.75 8.10 1.69
C ILE A 337 -9.66 7.49 0.62
N PHE A 338 -10.08 6.21 0.74
CA PHE A 338 -10.74 5.53 -0.38
C PHE A 338 -12.08 4.84 -0.08
N ASN A 339 -12.46 4.63 1.18
CA ASN A 339 -13.75 4.00 1.52
C ASN A 339 -14.73 4.99 2.14
N HIS A 340 -15.43 5.74 1.28
CA HIS A 340 -16.68 6.40 1.67
C HIS A 340 -17.91 5.87 0.90
N ILE A 341 -17.78 4.74 0.21
CA ILE A 341 -18.79 4.26 -0.75
C ILE A 341 -19.42 2.90 -0.39
N SER A 342 -19.05 2.23 0.71
CA SER A 342 -19.60 0.87 0.98
C SER A 342 -20.06 0.58 2.41
N SER A 343 -20.41 1.58 3.21
CA SER A 343 -21.15 1.34 4.46
C SER A 343 -22.10 2.48 4.80
N PHE A 344 -23.22 2.55 4.08
CA PHE A 344 -24.43 3.26 4.49
C PHE A 344 -25.64 2.37 4.29
#